data_AF-A0A923ZIM5-F1
#
_entry.id   AF-A0A923ZIM5-F1
#
_cell.length_a   1.000
_cell.length_b   1.000
_cell.length_c   1.000
_cell.angle_alpha   90.00
_cell.angle_beta   90.00
_cell.angle_gamma   90.00
#
_symmetry.space_group_name_H-M   'P 1'
#
loop_
_entity.id
_entity.type
_entity.pdbx_description
1 polymer ?
#
loop_
_entity_poly.entity_id
_entity_poly.type
_entity_poly.pdbx_seq_one_letter_code
_entity_poly.pdbx_strand_id
1 'polypeptide(L)'
;MNNIKITFTNFVNEIFLEERCVLNKMIKIIGKRWVPEMLLFTEKDICRFLGIKKKIYGISDNALSQNLNELVRSTLLLKRIYQQVPFKVEYTLS
;
A
#
# COMPACT_ATOMS: atom_id res chain seq x y z
N MET A 1 -1.37 -33.50 14.11
CA MET A 1 -1.13 -32.88 12.80
C MET A 1 -2.35 -32.04 12.45
N ASN A 2 -2.23 -30.71 12.55
CA ASN A 2 -3.34 -29.81 12.25
C ASN A 2 -3.57 -29.77 10.74
N ASN A 3 -4.74 -30.26 10.33
CA ASN A 3 -5.22 -30.18 8.95
C ASN A 3 -5.64 -28.74 8.64
N ILE A 4 -4.70 -27.91 8.20
CA ILE A 4 -5.04 -26.69 7.46
C ILE A 4 -5.53 -27.15 6.09
N LYS A 5 -6.83 -27.02 5.80
CA LYS A 5 -7.37 -27.14 4.44
C LYS A 5 -6.82 -25.99 3.60
N ILE A 6 -5.65 -26.19 3.00
CA ILE A 6 -5.11 -25.27 2.00
C ILE A 6 -5.95 -25.45 0.74
N THR A 7 -6.94 -24.59 0.55
CA THR A 7 -7.84 -24.68 -0.60
C THR A 7 -7.47 -23.61 -1.60
N PHE A 8 -6.97 -24.03 -2.77
CA PHE A 8 -6.65 -23.20 -3.94
C PHE A 8 -7.79 -22.23 -4.34
N THR A 9 -9.02 -22.49 -3.88
CA THR A 9 -10.22 -21.69 -4.14
C THR A 9 -10.07 -20.22 -3.76
N ASN A 10 -9.43 -19.87 -2.63
CA ASN A 10 -9.32 -18.45 -2.25
C ASN A 10 -8.44 -17.65 -3.22
N PHE A 11 -7.29 -18.20 -3.60
CA PHE A 11 -6.39 -17.59 -4.56
C PHE A 11 -7.04 -17.48 -5.95
N VAL A 12 -7.72 -18.53 -6.40
CA VAL A 12 -8.45 -18.53 -7.67
C VAL A 12 -9.60 -17.51 -7.66
N ASN A 13 -10.35 -17.42 -6.57
CA ASN A 13 -11.42 -16.43 -6.42
C ASN A 13 -10.88 -14.99 -6.45
N GLU A 14 -9.71 -14.75 -5.83
CA GLU A 14 -9.05 -13.45 -5.82
C GLU A 14 -8.65 -13.01 -7.24
N ILE A 15 -8.01 -13.91 -7.99
CA ILE A 15 -7.67 -13.67 -9.42
C ILE A 15 -8.94 -13.40 -10.23
N PHE A 16 -9.95 -14.26 -10.11
CA PHE A 16 -11.21 -14.10 -10.84
C PHE A 16 -11.85 -12.73 -10.58
N LEU A 17 -11.88 -12.27 -9.33
CA LEU A 17 -12.44 -10.96 -8.99
C LEU A 17 -11.61 -9.81 -9.59
N GLU A 18 -10.29 -9.88 -9.54
CA GLU A 18 -9.39 -8.86 -10.10
C GLU A 18 -9.49 -8.74 -11.62
N GLU A 19 -9.61 -9.87 -12.33
CA GLU A 19 -9.74 -9.90 -13.79
C GLU A 19 -11.10 -9.37 -14.26
N ARG A 20 -12.13 -9.47 -13.43
CA ARG A 20 -13.49 -9.02 -13.79
C ARG A 20 -13.60 -7.52 -13.98
N CYS A 21 -12.99 -6.71 -13.12
CA CYS A 21 -13.00 -5.26 -13.28
C CYS A 21 -11.92 -4.54 -12.47
N VAL A 22 -11.56 -3.34 -12.94
CA VAL A 22 -10.58 -2.46 -12.30
C VAL A 22 -10.98 -2.09 -10.87
N LEU A 23 -12.29 -1.94 -10.61
CA LEU A 23 -12.79 -1.62 -9.27
C LEU A 23 -12.41 -2.70 -8.25
N ASN A 24 -12.55 -3.99 -8.58
CA ASN A 24 -12.18 -5.08 -7.69
C ASN A 24 -10.68 -5.09 -7.41
N LYS A 25 -9.86 -4.85 -8.45
CA LYS A 25 -8.40 -4.71 -8.29
C LYS A 25 -8.04 -3.55 -7.36
N MET A 26 -8.72 -2.41 -7.49
CA MET A 26 -8.51 -1.26 -6.59
C MET A 26 -8.94 -1.55 -5.15
N ILE A 27 -10.12 -2.15 -4.96
CA ILE A 27 -10.61 -2.53 -3.63
C ILE A 27 -9.65 -3.50 -2.94
N LYS A 28 -9.06 -4.45 -3.67
CA LYS A 28 -8.04 -5.36 -3.13
C LYS A 28 -6.83 -4.62 -2.57
N ILE A 29 -6.35 -3.59 -3.27
CA ILE A 29 -5.19 -2.79 -2.84
C ILE A 29 -5.56 -1.88 -1.67
N ILE A 30 -6.65 -1.11 -1.82
CA ILE A 30 -7.10 -0.14 -0.81
C ILE A 30 -7.56 -0.83 0.47
N GLY A 31 -8.14 -2.03 0.37
CA GLY A 31 -8.59 -2.84 1.50
C GLY A 31 -7.48 -3.51 2.30
N LYS A 32 -6.20 -3.43 1.87
CA LYS A 32 -5.09 -3.99 2.65
C LYS A 32 -4.91 -3.24 3.96
N ARG A 33 -4.47 -3.98 4.98
CA ARG A 33 -4.14 -3.40 6.29
C ARG A 33 -3.18 -2.22 6.11
N TRP A 34 -3.47 -1.12 6.82
CA TRP A 34 -2.74 0.15 6.82
C TRP A 34 -2.92 1.05 5.59
N VAL A 35 -3.34 0.53 4.44
CA VAL A 35 -3.45 1.33 3.21
C VAL A 35 -4.46 2.50 3.34
N PRO A 36 -5.67 2.32 3.91
CA PRO A 36 -6.61 3.43 4.08
C PRO A 36 -6.03 4.58 4.91
N GLU A 37 -5.34 4.27 6.01
CA GLU A 37 -4.66 5.25 6.86
C GLU A 37 -3.53 5.97 6.10
N MET A 38 -2.73 5.24 5.32
CA MET A 38 -1.69 5.86 4.48
C MET A 38 -2.29 6.86 3.51
N LEU A 39 -3.35 6.47 2.80
CA LEU A 39 -4.01 7.31 1.81
C LEU A 39 -4.60 8.57 2.46
N LEU A 40 -5.24 8.44 3.62
CA LEU A 40 -5.75 9.56 4.40
C LEU A 40 -4.66 10.56 4.80
N PHE A 41 -3.46 10.08 5.13
CA PHE A 41 -2.36 10.98 5.47
C PHE A 41 -1.72 11.64 4.25
N THR A 42 -1.60 10.92 3.14
CA THR A 42 -1.04 11.47 1.89
C THR A 42 -1.99 12.42 1.17
N GLU A 43 -3.30 12.36 1.45
CA GLU A 43 -4.29 13.34 0.99
C GLU A 43 -4.05 14.71 1.64
N LYS A 44 -3.74 14.72 2.94
CA LYS A 44 -3.67 15.96 3.74
C LYS A 44 -2.35 16.71 3.60
N ASP A 45 -1.25 16.01 3.31
CA ASP A 45 0.08 16.62 3.26
C ASP A 45 1.08 15.76 2.47
N ILE A 46 2.16 16.41 2.03
CA ILE A 46 3.31 15.74 1.43
C ILE A 46 4.05 14.95 2.51
N CYS A 47 3.99 13.62 2.43
CA CYS A 47 4.45 12.77 3.50
C CYS A 47 5.79 12.09 3.18
N ARG A 48 6.72 12.09 4.15
CA ARG A 48 7.96 11.28 4.12
C ARG A 48 7.74 9.95 4.81
N PHE A 49 8.56 8.94 4.50
CA PHE A 49 8.47 7.60 5.09
C PHE A 49 8.33 7.61 6.63
N LEU A 50 9.24 8.29 7.34
CA LEU A 50 9.20 8.41 8.80
C LEU A 50 7.96 9.17 9.30
N GLY A 51 7.47 10.14 8.53
CA GLY A 51 6.24 10.87 8.85
C GLY A 51 5.02 9.95 8.83
N ILE A 52 4.90 9.12 7.78
CA ILE A 52 3.82 8.12 7.66
C ILE A 52 3.94 7.09 8.79
N LYS A 53 5.15 6.56 9.03
CA LYS A 53 5.41 5.60 10.11
C LYS A 53 4.99 6.11 11.48
N LYS A 54 5.26 7.37 11.79
CA LYS A 54 4.88 7.98 13.08
C LYS A 54 3.37 8.13 13.25
N LYS A 55 2.63 8.31 12.15
CA LYS A 55 1.17 8.44 12.19
C LYS A 55 0.45 7.09 12.28
N ILE A 56 1.03 6.03 11.74
CA ILE A 56 0.44 4.68 11.74
C ILE A 56 1.11 3.83 12.84
N TYR A 57 0.52 3.82 14.04
CA TYR A 57 1.07 3.07 15.16
C TYR A 57 1.10 1.55 14.88
N GLY A 58 2.23 0.91 15.18
CA GLY A 58 2.40 -0.54 15.07
C GLY A 58 2.72 -1.07 13.67
N ILE A 59 2.85 -0.20 12.66
CA ILE A 59 3.33 -0.64 11.34
C ILE A 59 4.84 -0.93 11.36
N SER A 60 5.23 -2.05 10.75
CA SER A 60 6.66 -2.38 10.54
C SER A 60 7.22 -1.64 9.33
N ASP A 61 8.54 -1.44 9.28
CA ASP A 61 9.20 -0.80 8.14
C ASP A 61 8.99 -1.60 6.84
N ASN A 62 8.98 -2.93 6.93
CA ASN A 62 8.72 -3.78 5.79
C ASN A 62 7.30 -3.61 5.25
N ALA A 63 6.28 -3.63 6.12
CA ALA A 63 4.90 -3.43 5.70
C ALA A 63 4.68 -2.04 5.11
N LEU A 64 5.28 -1.00 5.70
CA LEU A 64 5.21 0.37 5.17
C LEU A 64 5.86 0.46 3.78
N SER A 65 7.06 -0.09 3.62
CA SER A 65 7.78 -0.09 2.34
C SER A 65 7.01 -0.86 1.26
N GLN A 66 6.50 -2.05 1.58
CA GLN A 66 5.72 -2.86 0.65
C GLN A 66 4.45 -2.14 0.19
N ASN A 67 3.66 -1.60 1.13
CA ASN A 67 2.44 -0.87 0.80
C ASN A 67 2.74 0.39 -0.03
N LEU A 68 3.74 1.19 0.33
CA LEU A 68 4.10 2.40 -0.44
C LEU A 68 4.55 2.05 -1.86
N ASN A 69 5.35 0.99 -2.03
CA ASN A 69 5.77 0.55 -3.36
C ASN A 69 4.60 0.04 -4.20
N GLU A 70 3.66 -0.69 -3.59
CA GLU A 70 2.46 -1.16 -4.29
C GLU A 70 1.57 0.00 -4.71
N LEU A 71 1.32 0.97 -3.82
CA LEU A 71 0.53 2.16 -4.12
C LEU A 71 1.14 3.03 -5.22
N VAL A 72 2.47 3.12 -5.28
CA VAL A 72 3.17 3.80 -6.39
C VAL A 72 3.02 3.02 -7.69
N ARG A 73 3.15 1.69 -7.65
CA ARG A 73 2.96 0.83 -8.83
C ARG A 73 1.52 0.85 -9.35
N SER A 74 0.54 1.03 -8.47
CA SER A 74 -0.87 1.14 -8.81
C SER A 74 -1.30 2.58 -9.12
N THR A 75 -0.35 3.50 -9.28
CA THR A 75 -0.57 4.93 -9.58
C THR A 75 -1.54 5.62 -8.61
N LEU A 76 -1.61 5.15 -7.36
CA LEU A 76 -2.36 5.81 -6.29
C LEU A 76 -1.50 6.85 -5.57
N LEU A 77 -0.18 6.62 -5.52
CA LEU A 77 0.79 7.55 -4.97
C LEU A 77 1.87 7.91 -5.99
N LEU A 78 2.31 9.16 -5.95
CA LEU A 78 3.51 9.64 -6.63
C LEU A 78 4.68 9.61 -5.66
N LYS A 79 5.82 9.05 -6.10
CA LYS A 79 7.08 9.04 -5.35
C LYS A 79 8.04 10.04 -5.95
N ARG A 80 8.40 11.09 -5.20
CA ARG A 80 9.38 12.08 -5.63
C ARG A 80 10.67 11.93 -4.85
N ILE A 81 11.78 11.85 -5.59
CA ILE A 81 13.13 11.74 -5.03
C ILE A 81 13.87 13.05 -5.27
N TYR A 82 14.39 13.63 -4.20
CA TYR A 82 15.19 14.85 -4.22
C TYR A 82 16.64 14.49 -3.95
N GLN A 83 17.50 14.65 -4.97
CA GLN A 83 18.94 14.40 -4.91
C GLN A 83 19.69 15.59 -4.31
N GLN A 84 19.29 16.01 -3.11
CA GLN A 84 19.99 17.02 -2.33
C GLN A 84 20.63 16.37 -1.09
N VAL A 85 21.51 17.09 -0.40
CA VAL A 85 21.98 16.69 0.93
C VAL A 85 21.14 17.44 1.97
N PRO A 86 20.43 16.76 2.89
CA PRO A 86 20.23 15.31 2.99
C PRO A 86 19.23 14.77 1.94
N PHE A 87 19.42 13.51 1.55
CA PHE A 87 18.56 12.83 0.57
C PHE A 87 17.12 12.76 1.08
N LYS A 88 16.17 13.04 0.19
CA LYS A 88 14.76 13.21 0.57
C LYS A 88 13.84 12.48 -0.40
N VAL A 89 12.88 11.74 0.16
CA VAL A 89 11.83 11.02 -0.58
C VAL A 89 10.48 11.42 -0.03
N GLU A 90 9.57 11.79 -0.93
CA GLU A 90 8.21 12.20 -0.60
C GLU A 90 7.18 11.39 -1.38
N TYR A 91 6.04 11.19 -0.73
CA TYR A 91 4.88 10.49 -1.26
C TYR A 91 3.68 11.44 -1.21
N THR A 92 2.98 11.57 -2.33
CA THR A 92 1.75 12.36 -2.46
C THR A 92 0.70 11.53 -3.17
N LEU A 93 -0.58 11.84 -2.96
CA LEU A 93 -1.64 11.29 -3.81
C LEU A 93 -1.40 11.66 -5.28
N SER A 94 -1.75 10.77 -6.21
CA SER A 94 -1.61 10.99 -7.65
C SER A 94 -2.72 11.86 -8.24
#